data_AF-A0A7W2LI63-F1
#
_entry.id   AF-A0A7W2LI63-F1
#
_cell.length_a   1.000
_cell.length_b   1.000
_cell.length_c   1.000
_cell.angle_alpha   90.00
_cell.angle_beta   90.00
_cell.angle_gamma   90.00
#
_symmetry.space_group_name_H-M   'P 1'
#
loop_
_entity.id
_entity.type
_entity.pdbx_description
1 polymer ?
#
loop_
_entity_poly.entity_id
_entity_poly.type
_entity_poly.pdbx_seq_one_letter_code
_entity_poly.pdbx_strand_id
1 'polypeptide(L)' 'MGYNPDSRLDKENRHIASITDAAHASTAIFTNVLLSGDAAFVSKVRAIYEYLDIRTEVGLVTVQGERVLITT' A
#
# COMPACT_ATOMS: atom_id res chain seq x y z
N MET A 1 -6.83 -3.46 6.38
CA MET A 1 -6.28 -2.08 6.53
C MET A 1 -6.54 -1.45 7.90
N GLY A 2 -7.33 -2.04 8.82
CA GLY A 2 -7.60 -1.46 10.15
C GLY A 2 -6.53 -1.71 11.23
N TYR A 3 -5.41 -2.36 10.90
CA TYR A 3 -4.42 -2.80 11.89
C TYR A 3 -3.36 -1.73 12.24
N ASN A 4 -3.16 -0.72 11.37
CA ASN A 4 -2.26 0.38 11.64
C ASN A 4 -3.04 1.70 11.50
N PRO A 5 -3.38 2.38 12.60
CA PRO A 5 -4.12 3.63 12.55
C PRO A 5 -3.25 4.71 11.93
N ASP A 6 -3.70 5.26 10.81
CA ASP A 6 -3.09 6.45 10.23
C ASP A 6 -3.38 7.63 11.17
N SER A 7 -2.36 8.07 11.91
CA SER A 7 -2.48 9.02 13.01
C SER A 7 -2.68 10.47 12.57
N ARG A 8 -2.71 10.73 11.25
CA ARG A 8 -2.77 12.08 10.66
C ARG A 8 -4.09 12.44 9.96
N LEU A 9 -5.13 11.60 10.03
CA LEU A 9 -6.43 11.88 9.39
C LEU A 9 -7.55 12.06 10.43
N ASP A 10 -8.20 13.23 10.38
CA ASP A 10 -9.44 13.51 11.12
C ASP A 10 -10.50 12.43 10.84
N LYS A 11 -11.29 12.08 11.87
CA LYS A 11 -12.09 10.84 11.96
C LYS A 11 -13.03 10.56 10.78
N GLU A 12 -13.46 11.56 10.02
CA GLU A 12 -14.30 11.39 8.83
C GLU A 12 -13.51 10.90 7.61
N ASN A 13 -12.38 11.53 7.30
CA ASN A 13 -11.56 11.19 6.12
C ASN A 13 -10.86 9.84 6.24
N ARG A 14 -10.73 9.31 7.48
CA ARG A 14 -10.14 7.99 7.73
C ARG A 14 -10.91 6.84 7.07
N HIS A 15 -12.24 6.90 7.05
CA HIS A 15 -13.04 5.82 6.45
C HIS A 15 -12.89 5.80 4.94
N ILE A 16 -12.93 6.97 4.31
CA ILE A 16 -12.74 7.13 2.87
C ILE A 16 -11.32 6.68 2.47
N ALA A 17 -10.29 7.13 3.19
CA ALA A 17 -8.92 6.71 2.93
C ALA A 17 -8.74 5.18 3.08
N SER A 18 -9.33 4.58 4.10
CA SER A 18 -9.25 3.13 4.33
C SER A 18 -9.96 2.31 3.25
N ILE A 19 -11.10 2.80 2.74
CA ILE A 19 -11.83 2.15 1.64
C ILE A 19 -11.03 2.26 0.33
N THR A 20 -10.48 3.44 0.04
CA THR A 20 -9.64 3.66 -1.14
C THR A 20 -8.39 2.77 -1.13
N ASP A 21 -7.70 2.68 0.01
CA ASP A 21 -6.57 1.77 0.22
C ASP A 21 -6.97 0.32 -0.06
N ALA A 22 -8.10 -0.12 0.49
CA ALA A 22 -8.58 -1.49 0.32
C ALA A 22 -8.94 -1.79 -1.14
N ALA A 23 -9.59 -0.85 -1.83
CA ALA A 23 -9.96 -0.97 -3.23
C ALA A 23 -8.72 -0.97 -4.16
N HIS A 24 -7.72 -0.16 -3.84
CA HIS A 24 -6.46 -0.14 -4.58
C HIS A 24 -5.73 -1.48 -4.42
N ALA A 25 -5.57 -1.96 -3.18
CA ALA A 25 -4.95 -3.25 -2.89
C ALA A 25 -5.74 -4.43 -3.48
N SER A 26 -7.08 -4.38 -3.51
CA SER A 26 -7.89 -5.46 -4.09
C SER A 26 -7.80 -5.50 -5.61
N THR A 27 -7.69 -4.34 -6.27
CA THR A 27 -7.58 -4.29 -7.74
C THR A 27 -6.20 -4.74 -8.21
N ALA A 28 -5.16 -4.44 -7.45
CA ALA A 28 -3.79 -4.76 -7.82
C ALA A 28 -3.44 -6.26 -7.78
N ILE A 29 -4.28 -7.12 -7.18
CA ILE A 29 -4.05 -8.58 -7.18
C ILE A 29 -4.00 -9.19 -8.59
N PHE A 30 -4.53 -8.47 -9.59
CA PHE A 30 -4.54 -8.88 -11.00
C PHE A 30 -3.33 -8.37 -11.79
N THR A 31 -2.40 -7.68 -11.14
CA THR A 31 -1.17 -7.17 -11.77
C THR A 31 0.05 -7.96 -11.31
N ASN A 32 1.16 -7.82 -12.03
CA ASN A 32 2.45 -8.36 -11.60
C ASN A 32 3.04 -7.57 -10.43
N VAL A 33 2.80 -6.26 -10.40
CA VAL A 33 3.42 -5.31 -9.45
C VAL A 33 2.41 -4.26 -8.99
N LEU A 34 2.49 -3.90 -7.70
CA LEU A 34 1.87 -2.74 -7.05
C LEU A 34 2.98 -1.81 -6.53
N LEU A 35 3.04 -0.58 -7.02
CA LEU A 35 4.01 0.43 -6.55
C LEU A 35 3.30 1.56 -5.81
N SER A 36 3.85 1.97 -4.67
CA SER A 36 3.36 3.15 -3.95
C SER A 36 4.50 3.88 -3.24
N GLY A 37 4.39 5.20 -3.13
CA GLY A 37 5.29 6.02 -2.31
C GLY A 37 4.89 6.08 -0.83
N ASP A 38 3.75 5.48 -0.46
CA ASP A 38 3.27 5.41 0.91
C ASP A 38 3.79 4.14 1.60
N ALA A 39 4.75 4.33 2.51
CA ALA A 39 5.37 3.23 3.25
C ALA A 39 4.39 2.49 4.19
N ALA A 40 3.40 3.18 4.76
CA ALA A 40 2.41 2.57 5.63
C ALA A 40 1.44 1.70 4.81
N PHE A 41 1.01 2.21 3.65
CA PHE A 41 0.23 1.42 2.69
C PHE A 41 0.99 0.18 2.22
N VAL A 42 2.22 0.33 1.75
CA VAL A 42 3.06 -0.78 1.26
C VAL A 42 3.24 -1.86 2.32
N SER A 43 3.57 -1.47 3.56
CA SER A 43 3.73 -2.41 4.66
C SER A 43 2.43 -3.19 4.95
N LYS A 44 1.29 -2.50 4.99
CA LYS A 44 -0.03 -3.13 5.17
C LYS A 44 -0.35 -4.11 4.02
N VAL A 45 -0.13 -3.73 2.77
CA VAL A 45 -0.48 -4.59 1.62
C VAL A 45 0.42 -5.81 1.54
N ARG A 46 1.73 -5.67 1.77
CA ARG A 46 2.66 -6.81 1.82
C ARG A 46 2.21 -7.88 2.79
N ALA A 47 1.88 -7.49 4.02
CA ALA A 47 1.40 -8.43 5.03
C ALA A 47 0.10 -9.13 4.62
N ILE A 48 -0.82 -8.41 3.95
CA ILE A 48 -2.08 -8.98 3.44
C ILE A 48 -1.80 -9.96 2.29
N TYR A 49 -0.96 -9.57 1.34
CA TYR A 49 -0.63 -10.40 0.18
C TYR A 49 0.14 -11.65 0.58
N GLU A 50 1.07 -11.55 1.52
CA GLU A 50 1.77 -12.69 2.13
C GLU A 50 0.78 -13.65 2.79
N TYR A 51 -0.12 -13.13 3.64
CA TYR A 51 -1.13 -13.95 4.31
C TYR A 51 -2.07 -14.68 3.35
N LEU A 52 -2.40 -14.06 2.20
CA LEU A 52 -3.33 -14.59 1.21
C LEU A 52 -2.64 -15.36 0.06
N ASP A 53 -1.32 -15.55 0.10
CA ASP A 53 -0.52 -16.16 -0.97
C ASP A 53 -0.75 -15.49 -2.36
N ILE A 54 -0.86 -14.16 -2.35
CA ILE A 54 -1.02 -13.34 -3.56
C ILE A 54 0.36 -13.08 -4.18
N ARG A 55 0.51 -13.39 -5.47
CA ARG A 55 1.79 -13.32 -6.19
C ARG A 55 2.22 -11.93 -6.65
N THR A 56 1.34 -10.94 -6.57
CA THR A 56 1.66 -9.57 -6.97
C THR A 56 2.77 -9.03 -6.08
N GLU A 57 3.87 -8.58 -6.69
CA GLU A 57 4.97 -7.95 -5.98
C GLU A 57 4.59 -6.54 -5.53
N VAL A 58 4.96 -6.16 -4.31
CA VAL A 58 4.63 -4.83 -3.77
C VAL A 58 5.92 -4.06 -3.52
N GLY A 59 6.07 -2.88 -4.13
CA GLY A 59 7.27 -2.04 -4.06
C GLY A 59 7.01 -0.67 -3.44
N LEU A 60 7.89 -0.26 -2.51
CA LEU A 60 7.97 1.11 -2.02
C LEU A 60 8.83 1.95 -2.96
N VAL A 61 8.24 3.02 -3.49
CA VAL A 61 8.91 3.99 -4.36
C VAL A 61 9.47 5.13 -3.51
N THR A 62 10.77 5.40 -3.64
CA THR A 62 11.42 6.56 -3.03
C THR A 62 12.20 7.34 -4.09
N VAL A 63 12.27 8.66 -3.94
CA VAL A 63 13.01 9.55 -4.84
C VAL A 63 14.28 10.02 -4.15
N GLN A 64 15.43 9.83 -4.80
CA GLN A 64 16.73 10.34 -4.34
C GLN A 64 17.36 11.17 -5.47
N GLY A 65 17.26 12.50 -5.36
CA GLY A 65 17.71 13.41 -6.41
C GLY A 65 16.97 13.16 -7.72
N GLU A 66 17.70 12.80 -8.77
CA GLU A 66 17.15 12.47 -10.10
C GLU A 66 16.85 10.97 -10.29
N ARG A 67 16.99 10.15 -9.22
CA ARG A 67 16.79 8.69 -9.27
C ARG A 67 15.52 8.28 -8.54
N VAL A 68 14.84 7.28 -9.09
CA VAL A 68 13.73 6.57 -8.46
C VAL A 68 14.24 5.20 -8.00
N LEU A 69 14.09 4.91 -6.71
CA LEU A 69 14.44 3.64 -6.10
C LEU A 69 13.18 2.87 -5.73
N ILE A 70 13.17 1.58 -6.02
CA ILE A 70 12.08 0.67 -5.67
C ILE A 70 12.64 -0.38 -4.71
N THR A 71 12.06 -0.46 -3.52
CA THR A 71 12.35 -1.51 -2.54
C THR A 71 11.17 -2.45 -2.50
N THR A 72 11.31 -3.70 -2.93
CA THR A 72 10.27 -4.74 -2.89
C THR A 72 10.30 -5.57 -1.61
#